data_AF-A0A4Q5SB15-F1
#
_entry.id   AF-A0A4Q5SB15-F1
#
_cell.length_a   1.000
_cell.length_b   1.000
_cell.length_c   1.000
_cell.angle_alpha   90.00
_cell.angle_beta   90.00
_cell.angle_gamma   90.00
#
_symmetry.space_group_name_H-M   'P 1'
#
loop_
_entity.id
_entity.type
_entity.pdbx_description
1 polymer ?
#
loop_
_entity_poly.entity_id
_entity_poly.type
_entity_poly.pdbx_seq_one_letter_code
_entity_poly.pdbx_strand_id
1 'polypeptide(L)'
;QEFLANRQVVSQRLGAGNPSSGQGAGGYADGYGPNSQDVLVTSFLAAYTGKDAGSYSLNQFPKIPIPNWQINYSGLSRVAFLADVFESFDIRHGYRSSYNVNGYTTLLQNREGLATRDAEGDFLPFYQFSQVTIFEQFVPLFGMDARFKNSMTANLEYRKSRTLSLSLLNSQLAQQTENIVVVGFGYRTNQFKFPFGLFPNMKKNNDVNFKLDVAIRDNKTLIYRADVQSAEVSSGAKNITLRPAIDYVINQRFNLNIFYDSNITKPYTSQSFNTSFTNFGVNLKLLLQ
;
A
#
# COMPACT_ATOMS: atom_id res chain seq x y z
N GLN A 1 -14.90 -7.88 11.31
CA GLN A 1 -15.54 -8.69 12.38
C GLN A 1 -15.02 -8.29 13.74
N GLU A 2 -13.72 -8.40 14.01
CA GLU A 2 -13.12 -7.95 15.28
C GLU A 2 -13.46 -6.49 15.63
N PHE A 3 -13.34 -5.56 14.67
CA PHE A 3 -13.80 -4.18 14.82
C PHE A 3 -15.25 -4.06 15.34
N LEU A 4 -16.18 -4.85 14.79
CA LEU A 4 -17.59 -4.79 15.18
C LEU A 4 -17.82 -5.37 16.58
N ALA A 5 -17.09 -6.43 16.94
CA ALA A 5 -17.14 -7.04 18.26
C ALA A 5 -16.56 -6.13 19.35
N ASN A 6 -15.48 -5.42 19.03
CA ASN A 6 -14.81 -4.50 19.94
C ASN A 6 -15.71 -3.33 20.37
N ARG A 7 -16.71 -2.94 19.56
CA ARG A 7 -17.64 -1.85 19.89
C ARG A 7 -18.37 -2.06 21.20
N GLN A 8 -18.84 -3.27 21.45
CA GLN A 8 -19.56 -3.58 22.68
C GLN A 8 -18.64 -3.47 23.90
N VAL A 9 -17.42 -4.02 23.80
CA VAL A 9 -16.40 -3.98 24.87
C VAL A 9 -15.99 -2.54 25.18
N VAL A 10 -15.71 -1.74 24.14
CA VAL A 10 -15.30 -0.34 24.29
C VAL A 10 -16.43 0.51 24.87
N SER A 11 -17.67 0.32 24.41
CA SER A 11 -18.85 1.01 24.94
C SER A 11 -19.00 0.78 26.45
N GLN A 12 -18.90 -0.47 26.90
CA GLN A 12 -18.97 -0.80 28.33
C GLN A 12 -17.85 -0.16 29.14
N ARG A 13 -16.63 -0.11 28.60
CA ARG A 13 -15.49 0.55 29.26
C ARG A 13 -15.65 2.06 29.36
N LEU A 14 -16.15 2.70 28.31
CA LEU A 14 -16.45 4.14 28.29
C LEU A 14 -17.57 4.46 29.30
N GLY A 15 -18.63 3.65 29.32
CA GLY A 15 -19.72 3.78 30.29
C GLY A 15 -19.26 3.63 31.73
N ALA A 16 -18.43 2.64 32.04
CA ALA A 16 -17.88 2.44 33.38
C ALA A 16 -17.00 3.61 33.87
N GLY A 17 -16.40 4.37 32.94
CA GLY A 17 -15.61 5.56 33.25
C GLY A 17 -16.41 6.86 33.37
N ASN A 18 -17.70 6.84 33.03
CA ASN A 18 -18.55 8.03 33.00
C ASN A 18 -19.69 7.92 34.03
N PRO A 19 -19.68 8.74 35.11
CA PRO A 19 -20.74 8.72 36.13
C PRO A 19 -22.14 9.03 35.62
N SER A 20 -22.25 9.71 34.47
CA SER A 20 -23.53 10.05 33.82
C SER A 20 -24.05 8.93 32.91
N SER A 21 -23.30 7.83 32.79
CA SER A 21 -23.66 6.64 32.02
C SER A 21 -24.20 5.53 32.94
N GLY A 22 -24.97 4.62 32.36
CA GLY A 22 -25.58 3.48 33.03
C GLY A 22 -25.70 2.29 32.10
N GLN A 23 -26.60 1.35 32.43
CA GLN A 23 -26.89 0.23 31.54
C GLN A 23 -27.75 0.70 30.36
N GLY A 24 -27.22 0.57 29.15
CA GLY A 24 -27.92 0.88 27.92
C GLY A 24 -28.60 -0.35 27.31
N ALA A 25 -29.19 -0.17 26.13
CA ALA A 25 -29.85 -1.23 25.38
C ALA A 25 -28.86 -2.02 24.49
N GLY A 26 -29.20 -3.28 24.18
CA GLY A 26 -28.47 -4.07 23.19
C GLY A 26 -27.02 -4.44 23.56
N GLY A 27 -26.69 -4.41 24.86
CA GLY A 27 -25.35 -4.74 25.36
C GLY A 27 -24.35 -3.57 25.36
N TYR A 28 -24.80 -2.38 24.96
CA TYR A 28 -24.05 -1.12 25.00
C TYR A 28 -24.32 -0.35 26.29
N ALA A 29 -23.40 0.52 26.70
CA ALA A 29 -23.60 1.45 27.80
C ALA A 29 -24.47 2.64 27.36
N ASP A 30 -25.22 3.20 28.31
CA ASP A 30 -26.06 4.36 28.06
C ASP A 30 -25.21 5.59 27.68
N GLY A 31 -25.54 6.25 26.56
CA GLY A 31 -24.76 7.35 25.99
C GLY A 31 -23.54 6.94 25.16
N TYR A 32 -23.28 5.64 25.00
CA TYR A 32 -22.22 5.09 24.16
C TYR A 32 -22.75 4.00 23.24
N GLY A 33 -23.61 4.38 22.32
CA GLY A 33 -24.22 3.52 21.32
C GLY A 33 -23.22 2.94 20.31
N PRO A 34 -23.68 2.02 19.45
CA PRO A 34 -22.85 1.34 18.44
C PRO A 34 -22.25 2.27 17.39
N ASN A 35 -22.85 3.45 17.19
CA ASN A 35 -22.42 4.46 16.21
C ASN A 35 -21.81 5.70 16.87
N SER A 36 -21.71 5.72 18.21
CA SER A 36 -21.03 6.79 18.93
C SER A 36 -19.58 6.90 18.44
N GLN A 37 -19.13 8.13 18.18
CA GLN A 37 -17.79 8.39 17.67
C GLN A 37 -16.71 7.74 18.55
N ASP A 38 -16.82 7.90 19.87
CA ASP A 38 -15.81 7.43 20.83
C ASP A 38 -15.68 5.91 20.78
N VAL A 39 -16.82 5.22 20.64
CA VAL A 39 -16.89 3.77 20.49
C VAL A 39 -16.28 3.35 19.17
N LEU A 40 -16.69 3.97 18.06
CA LEU A 40 -16.22 3.62 16.72
C LEU A 40 -14.72 3.83 16.55
N VAL A 41 -14.20 5.01 16.90
CA VAL A 41 -12.78 5.34 16.73
C VAL A 41 -11.89 4.44 17.59
N THR A 42 -12.25 4.25 18.85
CA THR A 42 -11.44 3.43 19.76
C THR A 42 -11.47 1.96 19.36
N SER A 43 -12.63 1.44 18.95
CA SER A 43 -12.77 0.05 18.47
C SER A 43 -12.00 -0.17 17.16
N PHE A 44 -12.03 0.82 16.27
CA PHE A 44 -11.29 0.82 15.01
C PHE A 44 -9.79 0.79 15.27
N LEU A 45 -9.30 1.69 16.13
CA LEU A 45 -7.89 1.73 16.53
C LEU A 45 -7.45 0.42 17.19
N ALA A 46 -8.21 -0.13 18.13
CA ALA A 46 -7.88 -1.39 18.78
C ALA A 46 -7.78 -2.55 17.77
N ALA A 47 -8.81 -2.73 16.93
CA ALA A 47 -8.85 -3.82 15.96
C ALA A 47 -7.73 -3.73 14.91
N TYR A 48 -7.47 -2.55 14.36
CA TYR A 48 -6.49 -2.40 13.27
C TYR A 48 -5.05 -2.20 13.75
N THR A 49 -4.84 -1.90 15.03
CA THR A 49 -3.51 -1.98 15.67
C THR A 49 -3.23 -3.36 16.27
N GLY A 50 -4.19 -4.30 16.22
CA GLY A 50 -4.05 -5.66 16.77
C GLY A 50 -3.95 -5.68 18.29
N LYS A 51 -4.53 -4.70 18.97
CA LYS A 51 -4.54 -4.59 20.44
C LYS A 51 -5.90 -4.98 20.98
N ASP A 52 -5.88 -5.65 22.14
CA ASP A 52 -7.09 -6.04 22.83
C ASP A 52 -7.94 -4.82 23.24
N ALA A 53 -9.22 -4.83 22.87
CA ALA A 53 -10.15 -3.75 23.16
C ALA A 53 -10.48 -3.63 24.66
N GLY A 54 -10.24 -4.67 25.46
CA GLY A 54 -10.38 -4.64 26.92
C GLY A 54 -9.32 -3.80 27.63
N SER A 55 -8.13 -3.68 27.01
CA SER A 55 -6.95 -3.02 27.61
C SER A 55 -6.44 -1.81 26.83
N TYR A 56 -6.86 -1.62 25.58
CA TYR A 56 -6.45 -0.47 24.76
C TYR A 56 -6.83 0.87 25.41
N SER A 57 -6.03 1.90 25.17
CA SER A 57 -6.30 3.26 25.65
C SER A 57 -7.56 3.82 24.98
N LEU A 58 -8.50 4.35 25.77
CA LEU A 58 -9.72 4.99 25.27
C LEU A 58 -9.45 6.37 24.61
N ASN A 59 -8.19 6.85 24.64
CA ASN A 59 -7.80 8.06 23.94
C ASN A 59 -7.82 7.87 22.42
N GLN A 60 -8.46 8.80 21.73
CA GLN A 60 -8.57 8.86 20.27
C GLN A 60 -7.31 9.38 19.56
N PHE A 61 -6.37 9.93 20.33
CA PHE A 61 -5.06 10.37 19.89
C PHE A 61 -4.00 9.45 20.50
N PRO A 62 -3.49 8.46 19.73
CA PRO A 62 -2.46 7.55 20.22
C PRO A 62 -1.20 8.33 20.62
N LYS A 63 -0.73 8.13 21.86
CA LYS A 63 0.46 8.82 22.38
C LYS A 63 1.78 8.25 21.86
N ILE A 64 1.81 6.95 21.55
CA ILE A 64 3.01 6.23 21.11
C ILE A 64 2.76 5.75 19.68
N PRO A 65 3.46 6.31 18.68
CA PRO A 65 3.37 5.82 17.30
C PRO A 65 4.08 4.47 17.16
N ILE A 66 3.67 3.68 16.16
CA ILE A 66 4.45 2.52 15.72
C ILE A 66 5.70 3.05 15.01
N PRO A 67 6.90 2.52 15.29
CA PRO A 67 8.10 2.98 14.59
C PRO A 67 8.00 2.66 13.10
N ASN A 68 8.44 3.61 12.29
CA ASN A 68 8.71 3.35 10.89
C ASN A 68 10.14 2.82 10.79
N TRP A 69 10.35 1.69 10.11
CA TRP A 69 11.67 1.10 9.95
C TRP A 69 12.00 0.89 8.49
N GLN A 70 13.30 0.95 8.19
CA GLN A 70 13.86 0.59 6.92
C GLN A 70 15.13 -0.22 7.17
N ILE A 71 15.17 -1.41 6.61
CA ILE A 71 16.28 -2.35 6.72
C ILE A 71 16.84 -2.53 5.32
N ASN A 72 18.14 -2.32 5.17
CA ASN A 72 18.88 -2.62 3.96
C ASN A 72 20.10 -3.47 4.35
N TYR A 73 20.26 -4.60 3.68
CA TYR A 73 21.38 -5.50 3.91
C TYR A 73 22.06 -5.86 2.59
N SER A 74 23.29 -5.37 2.44
CA SER A 74 24.12 -5.50 1.22
C SER A 74 25.27 -6.50 1.39
N GLY A 75 25.34 -7.21 2.52
CA GLY A 75 26.46 -8.09 2.88
C GLY A 75 26.44 -9.47 2.23
N LEU A 76 25.37 -9.83 1.50
CA LEU A 76 25.17 -11.18 0.98
C LEU A 76 26.20 -11.59 -0.09
N SER A 77 26.76 -10.63 -0.82
CA SER A 77 27.83 -10.91 -1.78
C SER A 77 29.15 -11.34 -1.14
N ARG A 78 29.31 -11.21 0.18
CA ARG A 78 30.54 -11.61 0.91
C ARG A 78 30.50 -13.06 1.41
N VAL A 79 29.36 -13.75 1.28
CA VAL A 79 29.20 -15.14 1.72
C VAL A 79 29.83 -16.06 0.69
N ALA A 80 30.72 -16.98 1.09
CA ALA A 80 31.58 -17.73 0.19
C ALA A 80 30.84 -18.43 -0.98
N PHE A 81 29.65 -18.99 -0.75
CA PHE A 81 28.86 -19.65 -1.81
C PHE A 81 28.12 -18.67 -2.74
N LEU A 82 27.89 -17.42 -2.34
CA LEU A 82 27.25 -16.38 -3.16
C LEU A 82 28.26 -15.48 -3.86
N ALA A 83 29.46 -15.34 -3.28
CA ALA A 83 30.53 -14.48 -3.77
C ALA A 83 31.02 -14.86 -5.18
N ASP A 84 30.85 -16.12 -5.59
CA ASP A 84 31.24 -16.58 -6.93
C ASP A 84 30.23 -16.16 -8.01
N VAL A 85 28.95 -16.04 -7.65
CA VAL A 85 27.85 -15.77 -8.59
C VAL A 85 27.53 -14.27 -8.65
N PHE A 86 27.49 -13.61 -7.49
CA PHE A 86 27.03 -12.23 -7.35
C PHE A 86 28.19 -11.25 -7.18
N GLU A 87 28.14 -10.14 -7.91
CA GLU A 87 28.96 -8.94 -7.66
C GLU A 87 28.37 -8.15 -6.49
N SER A 88 27.04 -7.96 -6.47
CA SER A 88 26.31 -7.37 -5.35
C SER A 88 24.96 -8.07 -5.18
N PHE A 89 24.51 -8.13 -3.93
CA PHE A 89 23.21 -8.68 -3.60
C PHE A 89 22.66 -7.93 -2.37
N ASP A 90 21.58 -7.20 -2.59
CA ASP A 90 20.97 -6.31 -1.62
C ASP A 90 19.56 -6.79 -1.29
N ILE A 91 19.25 -6.91 0.00
CA ILE A 91 17.89 -7.17 0.48
C ILE A 91 17.38 -5.91 1.16
N ARG A 92 16.17 -5.50 0.80
CA ARG A 92 15.50 -4.31 1.30
C ARG A 92 14.14 -4.66 1.90
N HIS A 93 13.82 -4.05 3.02
CA HIS A 93 12.51 -4.11 3.66
C HIS A 93 12.22 -2.77 4.33
N GLY A 94 11.01 -2.26 4.19
CA GLY A 94 10.61 -1.02 4.83
C GLY A 94 9.14 -1.03 5.18
N TYR A 95 8.80 -0.46 6.34
CA TYR A 95 7.43 -0.30 6.81
C TYR A 95 7.21 1.14 7.25
N ARG A 96 6.04 1.68 6.87
CA ARG A 96 5.58 2.99 7.29
C ARG A 96 4.10 2.92 7.66
N SER A 97 3.76 3.55 8.77
CA SER A 97 2.38 3.74 9.21
C SER A 97 2.11 5.21 9.55
N SER A 98 0.88 5.66 9.33
CA SER A 98 0.41 6.96 9.79
C SER A 98 -1.07 6.90 10.16
N TYR A 99 -1.42 7.57 11.24
CA TYR A 99 -2.79 7.81 11.68
C TYR A 99 -3.12 9.29 11.44
N ASN A 100 -4.15 9.56 10.63
CA ASN A 100 -4.57 10.90 10.27
C ASN A 100 -6.03 11.12 10.66
N VAL A 101 -6.32 12.29 11.25
CA VAL A 101 -7.68 12.77 11.51
C VAL A 101 -7.96 13.90 10.54
N ASN A 102 -8.83 13.66 9.55
CA ASN A 102 -9.09 14.56 8.42
C ASN A 102 -10.10 15.66 8.82
N GLY A 103 -9.69 16.49 9.79
CA GLY A 103 -10.51 17.59 10.32
C GLY A 103 -11.27 17.20 11.59
N TYR A 104 -11.25 18.11 12.55
CA TYR A 104 -12.04 18.03 13.77
C TYR A 104 -12.55 19.40 14.19
N THR A 105 -13.74 19.44 14.77
CA THR A 105 -14.33 20.63 15.38
C THR A 105 -14.45 20.42 16.88
N THR A 106 -14.38 21.50 17.65
CA THR A 106 -14.61 21.46 19.09
C THR A 106 -16.07 21.76 19.38
N LEU A 107 -16.76 20.86 20.07
CA LEU A 107 -18.15 21.07 20.48
C LEU A 107 -18.19 21.81 21.82
N LEU A 108 -18.53 23.10 21.79
CA LEU A 108 -18.58 23.95 22.98
C LEU A 108 -19.64 23.49 23.99
N GLN A 109 -20.67 22.76 23.53
CA GLN A 109 -21.75 22.20 24.36
C GLN A 109 -21.26 21.15 25.38
N ASN A 110 -20.07 20.57 25.19
CA ASN A 110 -19.43 19.67 26.15
C ASN A 110 -18.44 20.42 27.09
N ARG A 111 -18.22 21.72 26.90
CA ARG A 111 -17.26 22.49 27.73
C ARG A 111 -17.77 22.76 29.15
N GLU A 112 -19.08 22.76 29.35
CA GLU A 112 -19.74 23.08 30.63
C GLU A 112 -19.89 21.85 31.56
N GLY A 113 -19.37 20.68 31.19
CA GLY A 113 -19.51 19.45 31.98
C GLY A 113 -20.94 18.90 32.04
N LEU A 114 -21.85 19.50 31.27
CA LEU A 114 -23.20 18.98 31.05
C LEU A 114 -23.10 17.75 30.16
N ALA A 115 -23.71 16.65 30.59
CA ALA A 115 -23.77 15.39 29.87
C ALA A 115 -24.72 15.50 28.66
N THR A 116 -24.39 16.41 27.75
CA THR A 116 -25.19 16.76 26.57
C THR A 116 -25.15 15.60 25.59
N ARG A 117 -26.33 15.23 25.11
CA ARG A 117 -26.54 14.10 24.20
C ARG A 117 -27.03 14.57 22.84
N ASP A 118 -26.75 13.79 21.81
CA ASP A 118 -27.32 13.97 20.48
C ASP A 118 -28.75 13.41 20.40
N ALA A 119 -29.34 13.44 19.19
CA ALA A 119 -30.69 12.97 18.94
C ALA A 119 -30.82 11.44 19.12
N GLU A 120 -29.71 10.73 18.95
CA GLU A 120 -29.58 9.28 19.10
C GLU A 120 -29.31 8.86 20.55
N GLY A 121 -29.11 9.82 21.45
CA GLY A 121 -28.90 9.61 22.88
C GLY A 121 -27.45 9.39 23.29
N ASP A 122 -26.49 9.57 22.38
CA ASP A 122 -25.06 9.42 22.60
C ASP A 122 -24.44 10.71 23.16
N PHE A 123 -23.42 10.58 24.01
CA PHE A 123 -22.70 11.75 24.53
C PHE A 123 -21.92 12.45 23.42
N LEU A 124 -22.06 13.78 23.36
CA LEU A 124 -21.32 14.59 22.39
C LEU A 124 -19.81 14.56 22.72
N PRO A 125 -18.92 14.18 21.80
CA PRO A 125 -17.48 14.19 22.05
C PRO A 125 -16.93 15.61 22.13
N PHE A 126 -15.83 15.83 22.86
CA PHE A 126 -15.20 17.16 22.91
C PHE A 126 -14.65 17.57 21.53
N TYR A 127 -14.01 16.62 20.84
CA TYR A 127 -13.60 16.76 19.45
C TYR A 127 -14.52 15.94 18.57
N GLN A 128 -15.24 16.58 17.65
CA GLN A 128 -16.04 15.88 16.65
C GLN A 128 -15.20 15.69 15.38
N PHE A 129 -15.03 14.44 14.95
CA PHE A 129 -14.23 14.08 13.79
C PHE A 129 -15.13 13.82 12.59
N SER A 130 -14.69 14.22 11.40
CA SER A 130 -15.38 13.86 10.16
C SER A 130 -14.96 12.47 9.66
N GLN A 131 -13.65 12.23 9.61
CA GLN A 131 -13.06 10.99 9.12
C GLN A 131 -11.72 10.72 9.79
N VAL A 132 -11.47 9.44 10.04
CA VAL A 132 -10.21 8.94 10.57
C VAL A 132 -9.60 7.96 9.59
N THR A 133 -8.31 8.11 9.28
CA THR A 133 -7.60 7.27 8.31
C THR A 133 -6.36 6.63 8.93
N ILE A 134 -6.24 5.31 8.81
CA ILE A 134 -4.99 4.57 9.02
C ILE A 134 -4.40 4.26 7.66
N PHE A 135 -3.16 4.69 7.44
CA PHE A 135 -2.39 4.35 6.25
C PHE A 135 -1.17 3.51 6.65
N GLU A 136 -1.04 2.34 6.04
CA GLU A 136 0.08 1.43 6.24
C GLU A 136 0.65 1.02 4.90
N GLN A 137 1.96 1.02 4.77
CA GLN A 137 2.63 0.56 3.58
C GLN A 137 3.95 -0.13 3.89
N PHE A 138 4.24 -1.14 3.09
CA PHE A 138 5.51 -1.80 3.00
C PHE A 138 6.19 -1.41 1.69
N VAL A 139 7.31 -0.68 1.80
CA VAL A 139 8.02 -0.08 0.66
C VAL A 139 9.52 -0.40 0.75
N PRO A 140 9.95 -1.57 0.27
CA PRO A 140 9.13 -2.73 -0.10
C PRO A 140 8.85 -3.65 1.11
N LEU A 141 7.85 -4.52 1.01
CA LEU A 141 7.69 -5.66 1.93
C LEU A 141 8.85 -6.64 1.76
N PHE A 142 9.27 -6.83 0.51
CA PHE A 142 10.44 -7.61 0.19
C PHE A 142 11.04 -7.06 -1.11
N GLY A 143 12.27 -6.57 -1.02
CA GLY A 143 13.04 -6.10 -2.17
C GLY A 143 14.34 -6.88 -2.26
N MET A 144 14.69 -7.32 -3.46
CA MET A 144 15.96 -7.93 -3.77
C MET A 144 16.53 -7.27 -5.01
N ASP A 145 17.80 -6.90 -4.96
CA ASP A 145 18.54 -6.41 -6.11
C ASP A 145 19.85 -7.19 -6.19
N ALA A 146 20.01 -7.90 -7.30
CA ALA A 146 21.16 -8.74 -7.55
C ALA A 146 21.88 -8.27 -8.80
N ARG A 147 23.19 -8.10 -8.68
CA ARG A 147 24.09 -7.87 -9.79
C ARG A 147 25.06 -9.05 -9.88
N PHE A 148 25.17 -9.61 -11.07
CA PHE A 148 25.99 -10.78 -11.33
C PHE A 148 27.31 -10.36 -11.99
N LYS A 149 28.37 -11.15 -11.79
CA LYS A 149 29.69 -10.85 -12.39
C LYS A 149 29.69 -10.84 -13.92
N ASN A 150 28.70 -11.49 -14.54
CA ASN A 150 28.50 -11.51 -15.98
C ASN A 150 27.66 -10.32 -16.50
N SER A 151 27.58 -9.21 -15.74
CA SER A 151 26.84 -8.00 -16.12
C SER A 151 25.32 -8.21 -16.30
N MET A 152 24.78 -9.29 -15.73
CA MET A 152 23.33 -9.45 -15.54
C MET A 152 22.91 -8.70 -14.27
N THR A 153 21.68 -8.22 -14.27
CA THR A 153 21.01 -7.64 -13.10
C THR A 153 19.62 -8.26 -12.98
N ALA A 154 19.20 -8.57 -11.77
CA ALA A 154 17.85 -9.00 -11.47
C ALA A 154 17.32 -8.20 -10.29
N ASN A 155 16.07 -7.77 -10.37
CA ASN A 155 15.38 -7.12 -9.27
C ASN A 155 14.02 -7.76 -9.05
N LEU A 156 13.68 -7.97 -7.79
CA LEU A 156 12.37 -8.44 -7.35
C LEU A 156 11.89 -7.50 -6.26
N GLU A 157 10.72 -6.90 -6.44
CA GLU A 157 10.16 -5.99 -5.47
C GLU A 157 8.69 -6.30 -5.23
N TYR A 158 8.33 -6.59 -3.99
CA TYR A 158 6.96 -6.74 -3.56
C TYR A 158 6.59 -5.60 -2.61
N ARG A 159 5.65 -4.75 -3.03
CA ARG A 159 5.07 -3.66 -2.24
C ARG A 159 3.65 -4.02 -1.84
N LYS A 160 3.27 -3.59 -0.65
CA LYS A 160 1.93 -3.79 -0.12
C LYS A 160 1.50 -2.55 0.63
N SER A 161 0.34 -1.99 0.33
CA SER A 161 -0.23 -0.89 1.10
C SER A 161 -1.70 -1.14 1.43
N ARG A 162 -2.13 -0.52 2.52
CA ARG A 162 -3.50 -0.55 3.01
C ARG A 162 -3.86 0.83 3.55
N THR A 163 -4.94 1.39 3.04
CA THR A 163 -5.58 2.60 3.55
C THR A 163 -6.94 2.21 4.11
N LEU A 164 -7.21 2.57 5.35
CA LEU A 164 -8.47 2.35 6.04
C LEU A 164 -9.04 3.70 6.43
N SER A 165 -10.12 4.12 5.78
CA SER A 165 -10.79 5.40 6.02
C SER A 165 -12.16 5.15 6.63
N LEU A 166 -12.28 5.44 7.93
CA LEU A 166 -13.52 5.37 8.68
C LEU A 166 -14.22 6.74 8.63
N SER A 167 -15.35 6.81 7.96
CA SER A 167 -16.23 7.97 7.95
C SER A 167 -17.21 7.86 9.12
N LEU A 168 -17.22 8.86 10.00
CA LEU A 168 -18.04 8.84 11.21
C LEU A 168 -19.46 9.34 10.98
N LEU A 169 -19.66 10.18 9.95
CA LEU A 169 -20.98 10.69 9.55
C LEU A 169 -21.96 9.57 9.14
N ASN A 170 -21.45 8.50 8.55
CA ASN A 170 -22.26 7.38 8.07
C ASN A 170 -21.78 6.02 8.61
N SER A 171 -20.83 6.02 9.54
CA SER A 171 -20.24 4.81 10.13
C SER A 171 -19.74 3.78 9.10
N GLN A 172 -19.22 4.25 7.97
CA GLN A 172 -18.72 3.39 6.89
C GLN A 172 -17.19 3.34 6.89
N LEU A 173 -16.65 2.15 6.63
CA LEU A 173 -15.22 1.93 6.49
C LEU A 173 -14.89 1.64 5.02
N ALA A 174 -14.14 2.55 4.40
CA ALA A 174 -13.53 2.33 3.10
C ALA A 174 -12.13 1.76 3.27
N GLN A 175 -11.87 0.56 2.77
CA GLN A 175 -10.57 -0.08 2.75
C GLN A 175 -10.03 -0.11 1.33
N GLN A 176 -8.92 0.56 1.08
CA GLN A 176 -8.16 0.46 -0.14
C GLN A 176 -6.91 -0.40 0.10
N THR A 177 -6.70 -1.42 -0.74
CA THR A 177 -5.51 -2.27 -0.70
C THR A 177 -4.80 -2.21 -2.03
N GLU A 178 -3.47 -2.04 -1.99
CA GLU A 178 -2.63 -2.09 -3.18
C GLU A 178 -1.53 -3.14 -2.98
N ASN A 179 -1.37 -4.03 -3.96
CA ASN A 179 -0.27 -4.99 -4.02
C ASN A 179 0.46 -4.78 -5.34
N ILE A 180 1.79 -4.60 -5.28
CA ILE A 180 2.60 -4.41 -6.47
C ILE A 180 3.74 -5.41 -6.44
N VAL A 181 3.82 -6.27 -7.44
CA VAL A 181 4.99 -7.11 -7.69
C VAL A 181 5.69 -6.57 -8.91
N VAL A 182 6.97 -6.25 -8.78
CA VAL A 182 7.84 -5.84 -9.87
C VAL A 182 8.96 -6.85 -10.00
N VAL A 183 9.11 -7.43 -11.18
CA VAL A 183 10.23 -8.28 -11.55
C VAL A 183 10.94 -7.58 -12.68
N GLY A 184 12.22 -7.30 -12.50
CA GLY A 184 13.05 -6.74 -13.56
C GLY A 184 14.28 -7.60 -13.80
N PHE A 185 14.67 -7.63 -15.06
CA PHE A 185 15.86 -8.32 -15.52
C PHE A 185 16.60 -7.41 -16.48
N GLY A 186 17.92 -7.36 -16.35
CA GLY A 186 18.78 -6.58 -17.20
C GLY A 186 20.01 -7.39 -17.59
N TYR A 187 20.49 -7.18 -18.80
CA TYR A 187 21.75 -7.78 -19.27
C TYR A 187 22.49 -6.78 -20.13
N ARG A 188 23.73 -6.48 -19.74
CA ARG A 188 24.62 -5.63 -20.50
C ARG A 188 25.78 -6.43 -21.04
N THR A 189 26.08 -6.27 -22.32
CA THR A 189 27.28 -6.87 -22.93
C THR A 189 27.91 -5.91 -23.92
N ASN A 190 29.23 -5.93 -24.01
CA ASN A 190 30.05 -5.17 -24.96
C ASN A 190 30.48 -6.00 -26.19
N GLN A 191 30.16 -7.30 -26.19
CA GLN A 191 30.54 -8.26 -27.22
C GLN A 191 29.34 -9.08 -27.71
N PHE A 192 28.18 -8.43 -27.89
CA PHE A 192 26.99 -9.11 -28.36
C PHE A 192 27.21 -9.69 -29.76
N LYS A 193 26.95 -11.00 -29.88
CA LYS A 193 26.80 -11.67 -31.17
C LYS A 193 25.32 -11.91 -31.37
N PHE A 194 24.77 -11.49 -32.51
CA PHE A 194 23.37 -11.77 -32.82
C PHE A 194 23.13 -13.30 -32.78
N PRO A 195 22.04 -13.76 -32.14
CA PRO A 195 21.63 -15.15 -32.26
C PRO A 195 21.35 -15.47 -33.73
N PHE A 196 21.56 -16.73 -34.13
CA PHE A 196 21.33 -17.24 -35.50
C PHE A 196 22.30 -16.74 -36.59
N GLY A 197 23.46 -16.17 -36.24
CA GLY A 197 24.50 -15.82 -37.22
C GLY A 197 24.13 -14.67 -38.16
N LEU A 198 23.08 -13.91 -37.84
CA LEU A 198 22.70 -12.71 -38.57
C LEU A 198 23.77 -11.62 -38.34
N PHE A 199 24.22 -10.96 -39.42
CA PHE A 199 25.23 -9.89 -39.42
C PHE A 199 26.63 -10.27 -38.88
N PRO A 200 27.33 -11.25 -39.49
CA PRO A 200 28.63 -11.75 -39.03
C PRO A 200 29.78 -10.73 -39.08
N ASN A 201 29.65 -9.67 -39.88
CA ASN A 201 30.67 -8.63 -40.08
C ASN A 201 30.47 -7.37 -39.23
N MET A 202 29.55 -7.37 -38.26
CA MET A 202 29.39 -6.25 -37.33
C MET A 202 30.57 -6.19 -36.35
N LYS A 203 31.06 -4.97 -36.06
CA LYS A 203 32.18 -4.74 -35.13
C LYS A 203 31.92 -5.41 -33.77
N LYS A 204 32.94 -6.06 -33.20
CA LYS A 204 32.87 -6.77 -31.91
C LYS A 204 32.79 -5.86 -30.66
N ASN A 205 32.62 -4.55 -30.84
CA ASN A 205 32.76 -3.57 -29.77
C ASN A 205 31.50 -2.70 -29.67
N ASN A 206 30.34 -3.37 -29.58
CA ASN A 206 29.03 -2.70 -29.57
C ASN A 206 28.36 -3.03 -28.24
N ASP A 207 27.99 -1.97 -27.52
CA ASP A 207 27.32 -2.10 -26.23
C ASP A 207 25.83 -2.34 -26.44
N VAL A 208 25.35 -3.44 -25.89
CA VAL A 208 23.95 -3.86 -25.93
C VAL A 208 23.44 -3.95 -24.50
N ASN A 209 22.30 -3.31 -24.26
CA ASN A 209 21.60 -3.35 -22.99
C ASN A 209 20.20 -3.90 -23.22
N PHE A 210 19.97 -5.12 -22.75
CA PHE A 210 18.63 -5.70 -22.68
C PHE A 210 18.02 -5.40 -21.33
N LYS A 211 16.76 -5.01 -21.32
CA LYS A 211 15.95 -4.82 -20.12
C LYS A 211 14.60 -5.49 -20.30
N LEU A 212 14.09 -6.13 -19.26
CA LEU A 212 12.75 -6.68 -19.18
C LEU A 212 12.17 -6.30 -17.83
N ASP A 213 11.15 -5.45 -17.83
CA ASP A 213 10.38 -5.15 -16.62
C ASP A 213 8.98 -5.74 -16.72
N VAL A 214 8.57 -6.49 -15.71
CA VAL A 214 7.22 -6.99 -15.52
C VAL A 214 6.69 -6.44 -14.22
N ALA A 215 5.50 -5.83 -14.24
CA ALA A 215 4.85 -5.39 -13.02
C ALA A 215 3.39 -5.82 -12.99
N ILE A 216 2.95 -6.30 -11.83
CA ILE A 216 1.55 -6.62 -11.55
C ILE A 216 1.13 -5.72 -10.41
N ARG A 217 0.23 -4.78 -10.68
CA ARG A 217 -0.37 -3.88 -9.70
C ARG A 217 -1.82 -4.25 -9.52
N ASP A 218 -2.19 -4.61 -8.31
CA ASP A 218 -3.54 -4.96 -7.92
C ASP A 218 -4.04 -3.93 -6.91
N ASN A 219 -4.97 -3.07 -7.33
CA ASN A 219 -5.59 -2.06 -6.48
C ASN A 219 -7.08 -2.36 -6.33
N LYS A 220 -7.56 -2.43 -5.09
CA LYS A 220 -8.95 -2.76 -4.78
C LYS A 220 -9.47 -1.91 -3.63
N THR A 221 -10.68 -1.37 -3.81
CA THR A 221 -11.41 -0.61 -2.79
C THR A 221 -12.65 -1.39 -2.36
N LEU A 222 -12.73 -1.67 -1.07
CA LEU A 222 -13.85 -2.33 -0.41
C LEU A 222 -14.55 -1.35 0.51
N ILE A 223 -15.88 -1.33 0.50
CA ILE A 223 -16.67 -0.56 1.46
C ILE A 223 -17.35 -1.55 2.40
N TYR A 224 -17.16 -1.33 3.70
CA TYR A 224 -17.83 -2.03 4.78
C TYR A 224 -18.85 -1.08 5.41
N ARG A 225 -20.10 -1.55 5.48
CA ARG A 225 -21.18 -0.87 6.17
C ARG A 225 -21.58 -1.69 7.39
N ALA A 226 -22.05 -1.05 8.46
CA ALA A 226 -22.36 -1.73 9.72
C ALA A 226 -23.59 -2.66 9.64
N ASP A 227 -24.48 -2.40 8.68
CA ASP A 227 -25.74 -3.10 8.42
C ASP A 227 -25.61 -4.32 7.47
N VAL A 228 -24.56 -4.35 6.64
CA VAL A 228 -24.34 -5.41 5.65
C VAL A 228 -23.15 -6.27 6.03
N GLN A 229 -23.36 -7.59 6.16
CA GLN A 229 -22.28 -8.53 6.52
C GLN A 229 -21.21 -8.70 5.43
N SER A 230 -21.55 -8.45 4.17
CA SER A 230 -20.64 -8.59 3.02
C SER A 230 -20.03 -7.26 2.60
N ALA A 231 -18.72 -7.24 2.38
CA ALA A 231 -18.02 -6.08 1.82
C ALA A 231 -18.41 -5.87 0.35
N GLU A 232 -18.68 -4.63 -0.02
CA GLU A 232 -18.97 -4.26 -1.42
C GLU A 232 -17.67 -3.82 -2.11
N VAL A 233 -17.41 -4.32 -3.32
CA VAL A 233 -16.30 -3.84 -4.14
C VAL A 233 -16.73 -2.55 -4.84
N SER A 234 -16.23 -1.41 -4.35
CA SER A 234 -16.58 -0.10 -4.89
C SER A 234 -15.81 0.23 -6.17
N SER A 235 -14.51 -0.09 -6.19
CA SER A 235 -13.63 0.19 -7.33
C SER A 235 -12.35 -0.63 -7.26
N GLY A 236 -11.57 -0.58 -8.33
CA GLY A 236 -10.26 -1.21 -8.40
C GLY A 236 -10.01 -1.91 -9.74
N ALA A 237 -8.74 -2.16 -10.01
CA ALA A 237 -8.31 -2.89 -11.19
C ALA A 237 -6.96 -3.56 -10.96
N LYS A 238 -6.78 -4.69 -11.65
CA LYS A 238 -5.50 -5.37 -11.80
C LYS A 238 -4.83 -4.91 -13.10
N ASN A 239 -3.69 -4.27 -12.97
CA ASN A 239 -2.86 -3.79 -14.07
C ASN A 239 -1.66 -4.73 -14.22
N ILE A 240 -1.41 -5.20 -15.44
CA ILE A 240 -0.28 -6.06 -15.76
C ILE A 240 0.52 -5.35 -16.85
N THR A 241 1.76 -4.99 -16.55
CA THR A 241 2.65 -4.33 -17.50
C THR A 241 3.82 -5.22 -17.88
N LEU A 242 4.16 -5.25 -19.17
CA LEU A 242 5.30 -5.98 -19.72
C LEU A 242 6.10 -5.02 -20.61
N ARG A 243 7.38 -4.80 -20.25
CA ARG A 243 8.25 -3.79 -20.87
C ARG A 243 9.65 -4.33 -21.19
N PRO A 244 9.80 -5.19 -22.21
CA PRO A 244 11.09 -5.49 -22.80
C PRO A 244 11.60 -4.32 -23.64
N ALA A 245 12.88 -4.02 -23.52
CA ALA A 245 13.60 -3.03 -24.31
C ALA A 245 15.02 -3.50 -24.61
N ILE A 246 15.53 -3.09 -25.78
CA ILE A 246 16.91 -3.29 -26.20
C ILE A 246 17.48 -1.95 -26.60
N ASP A 247 18.54 -1.50 -25.92
CA ASP A 247 19.37 -0.39 -26.35
C ASP A 247 20.62 -0.92 -27.03
N TYR A 248 20.89 -0.43 -28.23
CA TYR A 248 22.04 -0.77 -29.04
C TYR A 248 22.84 0.48 -29.37
N VAL A 249 24.06 0.57 -28.83
CA VAL A 249 24.98 1.66 -29.11
C VAL A 249 25.75 1.33 -30.39
N ILE A 250 25.36 1.96 -31.49
CA ILE A 250 26.02 1.77 -32.79
C ILE A 250 27.39 2.45 -32.77
N ASN A 251 27.45 3.70 -32.28
CA ASN A 251 28.66 4.47 -32.04
C ASN A 251 28.36 5.66 -31.09
N GLN A 252 29.35 6.51 -30.84
CA GLN A 252 29.22 7.68 -29.95
C GLN A 252 28.10 8.68 -30.35
N ARG A 253 27.65 8.64 -31.61
CA ARG A 253 26.64 9.56 -32.17
C ARG A 253 25.28 8.90 -32.40
N PHE A 254 25.23 7.58 -32.52
CA PHE A 254 24.02 6.83 -32.89
C PHE A 254 23.68 5.77 -31.84
N ASN A 255 22.49 5.90 -31.25
CA ASN A 255 21.91 4.90 -30.35
C ASN A 255 20.53 4.49 -30.86
N LEU A 256 20.32 3.17 -30.96
CA LEU A 256 19.06 2.57 -31.37
C LEU A 256 18.39 1.92 -30.16
N ASN A 257 17.19 2.36 -29.81
CA ASN A 257 16.36 1.74 -28.78
C ASN A 257 15.15 1.10 -29.44
N ILE A 258 14.91 -0.18 -29.13
CA ILE A 258 13.72 -0.92 -29.54
C ILE A 258 12.96 -1.26 -28.28
N PHE A 259 11.67 -0.90 -28.21
CA PHE A 259 10.87 -1.12 -27.02
C PHE A 259 9.49 -1.67 -27.37
N TYR A 260 8.95 -2.43 -26.40
CA TYR A 260 7.58 -2.89 -26.39
C TYR A 260 7.01 -2.60 -25.01
N ASP A 261 5.89 -1.87 -24.94
CA ASP A 261 5.18 -1.58 -23.70
C ASP A 261 3.75 -2.09 -23.85
N SER A 262 3.40 -3.13 -23.09
CA SER A 262 2.04 -3.64 -22.99
C SER A 262 1.49 -3.40 -21.60
N ASN A 263 0.26 -2.90 -21.51
CA ASN A 263 -0.47 -2.72 -20.27
C ASN A 263 -1.89 -3.27 -20.42
N ILE A 264 -2.21 -4.26 -19.60
CA ILE A 264 -3.53 -4.89 -19.52
C ILE A 264 -4.18 -4.47 -18.20
N THR A 265 -5.36 -3.86 -18.27
CA THR A 265 -6.17 -3.48 -17.11
C THR A 265 -7.41 -4.36 -17.02
N LYS A 266 -7.58 -5.04 -15.87
CA LYS A 266 -8.75 -5.86 -15.55
C LYS A 266 -9.49 -5.27 -14.34
N PRO A 267 -10.59 -4.52 -14.55
CA PRO A 267 -11.37 -3.95 -13.44
C PRO A 267 -12.04 -5.02 -12.59
N TYR A 268 -12.29 -4.71 -11.31
CA TYR A 268 -13.05 -5.59 -10.40
C TYR A 268 -14.56 -5.33 -10.39
N THR A 269 -15.00 -4.21 -10.96
CA THR A 269 -16.41 -3.84 -11.03
C THR A 269 -16.95 -4.07 -12.43
N SER A 270 -18.22 -4.49 -12.53
CA SER A 270 -18.89 -4.73 -13.82
C SER A 270 -19.20 -3.46 -14.61
N GLN A 271 -18.98 -2.28 -14.01
CA GLN A 271 -19.17 -0.97 -14.65
C GLN A 271 -18.00 -0.58 -15.56
N SER A 272 -16.93 -1.38 -15.60
CA SER A 272 -15.73 -1.09 -16.40
C SER A 272 -15.31 -2.33 -17.19
N PHE A 273 -14.75 -2.10 -18.38
CA PHE A 273 -14.34 -3.15 -19.30
C PHE A 273 -12.84 -3.44 -19.19
N ASN A 274 -12.45 -4.67 -19.53
CA ASN A 274 -11.05 -5.02 -19.68
C ASN A 274 -10.44 -4.24 -20.86
N THR A 275 -9.29 -3.62 -20.64
CA THR A 275 -8.56 -2.90 -21.69
C THR A 275 -7.15 -3.47 -21.82
N SER A 276 -6.60 -3.38 -23.02
CA SER A 276 -5.23 -3.76 -23.33
C SER A 276 -4.66 -2.74 -24.30
N PHE A 277 -3.57 -2.10 -23.91
CA PHE A 277 -2.82 -1.17 -24.74
C PHE A 277 -1.45 -1.78 -25.00
N THR A 278 -1.01 -1.73 -26.25
CA THR A 278 0.32 -2.21 -26.63
C THR A 278 0.95 -1.22 -27.58
N ASN A 279 2.13 -0.74 -27.20
CA ASN A 279 2.94 0.18 -27.98
C ASN A 279 4.24 -0.51 -28.35
N PHE A 280 4.56 -0.51 -29.63
CA PHE A 280 5.86 -0.95 -30.14
C PHE A 280 6.50 0.23 -30.86
N GLY A 281 7.79 0.44 -30.62
CA GLY A 281 8.49 1.55 -31.24
C GLY A 281 9.98 1.30 -31.38
N VAL A 282 10.56 2.02 -32.34
CA VAL A 282 12.00 2.10 -32.55
C VAL A 282 12.38 3.57 -32.46
N ASN A 283 13.30 3.88 -31.55
CA ASN A 283 13.82 5.22 -31.34
C ASN A 283 15.28 5.26 -31.80
N LEU A 284 15.62 6.19 -32.69
CA LEU A 284 16.97 6.45 -33.12
C LEU A 284 17.42 7.80 -32.58
N LYS A 285 18.38 7.79 -31.66
CA LYS A 285 18.98 9.01 -31.10
C LYS A 285 20.26 9.35 -31.87
N LEU A 286 20.26 10.53 -32.48
CA LEU A 286 21.42 11.15 -33.13
C LEU A 286 21.96 12.30 -32.29
N LEU A 287 23.24 12.24 -31.91
CA LEU A 287 23.96 13.33 -31.28
C LEU A 287 24.81 14.04 -32.35
N LEU A 288 24.46 15.30 -32.64
CA LEU A 288 25.22 16.19 -33.51
C LEU A 288 26.16 17.03 -32.65
N GLN A 289 27.41 17.15 -33.08
CA GLN A 289 28.40 18.09 -32.53
C GLN A 289 28.42 19.36 -33.36
#